data_AF-A0A954GSU8-F1
#
_entry.id   AF-A0A954GSU8-F1
#
_cell.length_a   1.000
_cell.length_b   1.000
_cell.length_c   1.000
_cell.angle_alpha   90.00
_cell.angle_beta   90.00
_cell.angle_gamma   90.00
#
_symmetry.space_group_name_H-M   'P 1'
#
loop_
_entity.id
_entity.type
_entity.pdbx_description
1 polymer ?
#
loop_
_entity_poly.entity_id
_entity_poly.type
_entity_poly.pdbx_seq_one_letter_code
_entity_poly.pdbx_strand_id
1 'polypeptide(L)'
;SGEDRPDEVFCCGPERMMQAVAKLCEQHQVNCWLSLETPMACGFGACFSCVTKVKTPEGWDYRRTCVEGPIFSAAELELSEV
;
A
#
# COMPACT_ATOMS: atom_id res chain seq x y z
N SER A 1 -17.31 3.52 -25.21
CA SER A 1 -17.58 2.16 -24.74
C SER A 1 -16.93 1.96 -23.38
N GLY A 2 -17.71 1.94 -22.29
CA GLY A 2 -17.28 1.46 -20.97
C GLY A 2 -17.73 2.34 -19.80
N GLU A 3 -19.02 2.29 -19.44
CA GLU A 3 -19.70 3.26 -18.56
C GLU A 3 -19.54 3.03 -17.03
N ASP A 4 -18.68 2.12 -16.53
CA ASP A 4 -18.63 1.78 -15.09
C ASP A 4 -17.23 1.38 -14.58
N ARG A 5 -16.17 2.00 -15.08
CA ARG A 5 -14.79 1.73 -14.60
C ARG A 5 -14.36 2.80 -13.59
N PRO A 6 -13.89 2.44 -12.38
CA PRO A 6 -13.37 3.42 -11.44
C PRO A 6 -12.04 4.01 -11.95
N ASP A 7 -11.85 5.30 -11.71
CA ASP A 7 -10.56 5.98 -11.98
C ASP A 7 -9.45 5.46 -11.06
N GLU A 8 -9.79 5.29 -9.78
CA GLU A 8 -8.89 4.79 -8.74
C GLU A 8 -9.63 3.89 -7.74
N VAL A 9 -8.90 2.97 -7.13
CA VAL A 9 -9.38 2.07 -6.07
C VAL A 9 -8.61 2.32 -4.78
N PHE A 10 -9.33 2.41 -3.68
CA PHE A 10 -8.77 2.53 -2.33
C PHE A 10 -9.17 1.30 -1.52
N CYS A 11 -8.22 0.70 -0.81
CA CYS A 11 -8.46 -0.50 -0.01
C CYS A 11 -7.76 -0.41 1.36
N CYS A 12 -8.47 -0.86 2.38
CA CYS A 12 -7.95 -1.11 3.72
C CYS A 12 -8.45 -2.47 4.20
N GLY A 13 -7.70 -3.14 5.05
CA GLY A 13 -8.08 -4.42 5.64
C GLY A 13 -6.92 -5.41 5.68
N PRO A 14 -7.20 -6.71 5.85
CA PRO A 14 -6.16 -7.73 5.95
C PRO A 14 -5.24 -7.71 4.74
N GLU A 15 -3.94 -7.94 4.95
CA GLU A 15 -2.93 -7.87 3.90
C GLU A 15 -3.27 -8.74 2.67
N ARG A 16 -3.79 -9.95 2.89
CA ARG A 16 -4.24 -10.84 1.80
C ARG A 16 -5.38 -10.26 0.96
N MET A 17 -6.28 -9.51 1.58
CA MET A 17 -7.36 -8.83 0.87
C MET A 17 -6.78 -7.69 0.03
N MET A 18 -5.88 -6.89 0.62
CA MET A 18 -5.20 -5.82 -0.11
C MET A 18 -4.37 -6.36 -1.29
N GLN A 19 -3.70 -7.50 -1.13
CA GLN A 19 -3.00 -8.22 -2.19
C GLN A 19 -3.96 -8.63 -3.32
N ALA A 20 -5.11 -9.23 -2.99
CA ALA A 20 -6.09 -9.64 -3.99
C ALA A 20 -6.66 -8.43 -4.76
N VAL A 21 -6.94 -7.32 -4.06
CA VAL A 21 -7.42 -6.08 -4.68
C VAL A 21 -6.32 -5.46 -5.56
N ALA A 22 -5.08 -5.39 -5.10
CA ALA A 22 -3.95 -4.88 -5.88
C ALA A 22 -3.77 -5.67 -7.19
N LYS A 23 -3.82 -7.01 -7.13
CA LYS A 23 -3.72 -7.88 -8.30
C LYS A 23 -4.87 -7.67 -9.28
N LEU A 24 -6.10 -7.53 -8.78
CA LEU A 24 -7.27 -7.24 -9.62
C LEU A 24 -7.12 -5.87 -10.31
N CYS A 25 -6.70 -4.84 -9.58
CA CYS A 25 -6.48 -3.52 -10.14
C CYS A 25 -5.36 -3.51 -11.19
N GLU A 26 -4.26 -4.24 -10.95
CA GLU A 26 -3.17 -4.41 -11.91
C GLU A 26 -3.67 -5.06 -13.21
N GLN A 27 -4.42 -6.16 -13.13
CA GLN A 27 -5.01 -6.84 -14.29
C GLN A 27 -5.91 -5.93 -15.12
N HIS A 28 -6.67 -5.06 -14.44
CA HIS A 28 -7.53 -4.09 -15.10
C HIS A 28 -6.78 -2.81 -15.47
N GLN A 29 -5.53 -2.58 -15.07
CA GLN A 29 -4.78 -1.33 -15.25
C GLN A 29 -5.43 -0.12 -14.54
N VAL A 30 -5.97 -0.32 -13.34
CA VAL A 30 -6.56 0.72 -12.48
C VAL A 30 -5.58 1.05 -11.36
N ASN A 31 -5.43 2.34 -11.04
CA ASN A 31 -4.60 2.77 -9.91
C ASN A 31 -5.20 2.26 -8.60
N CYS A 32 -4.36 1.70 -7.73
CA CYS A 32 -4.78 1.14 -6.45
C CYS A 32 -3.94 1.70 -5.31
N TRP A 33 -4.61 2.14 -4.25
CA TRP A 33 -4.03 2.72 -3.06
C TRP A 33 -4.40 1.86 -1.85
N LEU A 34 -3.40 1.54 -1.03
CA LEU A 34 -3.53 0.64 0.10
C LEU A 34 -3.21 1.36 1.40
N SER A 35 -4.11 1.27 2.38
CA SER A 35 -3.88 1.75 3.74
C SER A 35 -3.29 0.62 4.58
N LEU A 36 -1.99 0.71 4.88
CA LEU A 36 -1.27 -0.35 5.60
C LEU A 36 -1.65 -0.40 7.08
N GLU A 37 -1.85 -1.61 7.57
CA GLU A 37 -2.11 -1.95 8.98
C GLU A 37 -0.79 -2.42 9.64
N THR A 38 0.16 -1.51 9.84
CA THR A 38 1.49 -1.81 10.42
C THR A 38 1.47 -1.66 11.94
N PRO A 39 2.14 -2.51 12.75
CA PRO A 39 2.24 -2.31 14.19
C PRO A 39 2.83 -0.95 14.57
N MET A 40 2.05 -0.13 15.30
CA MET A 40 2.44 1.20 15.74
C MET A 40 2.58 1.26 17.27
N ALA A 41 3.79 1.45 17.78
CA ALA A 41 4.02 1.67 19.20
C ALA A 41 3.85 3.14 19.59
N CYS A 42 4.51 4.07 18.86
CA CYS A 42 4.44 5.50 19.19
C CYS A 42 3.41 6.30 18.38
N GLY A 43 3.19 5.97 17.10
CA GLY A 43 2.29 6.72 16.22
C GLY A 43 2.73 8.13 15.79
N PHE A 44 3.88 8.65 16.25
CA PHE A 44 4.39 10.00 15.90
C PHE A 44 5.82 10.02 15.35
N GLY A 45 6.33 8.85 14.93
CA GLY A 45 7.60 8.75 14.18
C GLY A 45 8.88 8.57 14.97
N ALA A 46 8.84 8.45 16.31
CA ALA A 46 10.03 8.31 17.15
C ALA A 46 10.56 6.88 17.28
N CYS A 47 9.69 5.86 17.27
CA CYS A 47 10.07 4.48 17.62
C CYS A 47 10.42 3.58 16.43
N PHE A 48 10.12 3.98 15.20
CA PHE A 48 10.34 3.19 13.97
C PHE A 48 9.66 1.81 13.93
N SER A 49 8.73 1.49 14.84
CA SER A 49 8.02 0.20 14.83
C SER A 49 7.17 -0.04 13.58
N CYS A 50 6.79 1.03 12.88
CA CYS A 50 5.84 1.01 11.78
C CYS A 50 6.51 1.20 10.40
N VAL A 51 7.80 0.89 10.29
CA VAL A 51 8.52 0.99 9.02
C VAL A 51 7.99 -0.03 8.01
N THR A 52 7.83 0.40 6.77
CA THR A 52 7.46 -0.43 5.62
C THR A 52 8.46 -0.20 4.49
N LYS A 53 8.77 -1.25 3.74
CA LYS A 53 9.67 -1.18 2.59
C LYS A 53 8.85 -0.74 1.37
N VAL A 54 9.26 0.34 0.73
CA VAL A 54 8.62 0.88 -0.48
C VAL A 54 9.60 0.88 -1.64
N LYS A 55 9.12 0.55 -2.84
CA LYS A 55 9.88 0.70 -4.09
C LYS A 55 9.96 2.17 -4.45
N THR A 56 11.12 2.58 -4.96
CA THR A 56 11.37 3.93 -5.48
C THR A 56 12.04 3.82 -6.84
N PRO A 57 12.11 4.92 -7.63
CA PRO A 57 12.85 4.91 -8.89
C PRO A 57 14.33 4.50 -8.74
N GLU A 58 14.93 4.74 -7.56
CA GLU A 58 16.32 4.41 -7.22
C GLU A 58 16.50 3.00 -6.62
N GLY A 59 15.40 2.25 -6.43
CA GLY A 59 15.41 0.91 -5.85
C GLY A 59 14.33 0.76 -4.78
N TRP A 60 14.73 0.84 -3.50
CA TRP A 60 13.81 0.75 -2.37
C TRP A 60 14.24 1.65 -1.21
N ASP A 61 13.28 2.02 -0.38
CA ASP A 61 13.46 2.83 0.83
C ASP A 61 12.58 2.29 1.98
N TYR A 62 12.91 2.64 3.23
CA TYR A 62 12.05 2.37 4.39
C TYR A 62 11.30 3.62 4.80
N ARG A 63 9.97 3.57 4.78
CA ARG A 63 9.10 4.67 5.20
C ARG A 63 8.32 4.31 6.45
N ARG A 64 8.13 5.27 7.37
CA ARG A 64 7.34 5.07 8.58
C ARG A 64 5.88 5.32 8.25
N THR A 65 5.07 4.28 8.39
CA THR A 65 3.62 4.32 8.10
C THR A 65 2.92 5.46 8.86
N CYS A 66 3.36 5.78 10.08
CA CYS A 66 2.76 6.84 10.90
C CYS A 66 3.16 8.29 10.53
N VAL A 67 4.15 8.49 9.66
CA VAL A 67 4.63 9.83 9.26
C VAL A 67 4.53 10.01 7.75
N GLU A 68 5.03 9.05 6.98
CA GLU A 68 5.04 9.09 5.52
C GLU A 68 3.89 8.29 4.87
N GLY A 69 3.12 7.53 5.66
CA GLY A 69 1.94 6.78 5.23
C GLY A 69 0.62 7.35 5.79
N PRO A 70 -0.39 6.51 6.12
CA PRO A 70 -0.45 5.04 6.00
C PRO A 70 -0.83 4.55 4.59
N ILE A 71 -1.16 5.47 3.69
CA ILE A 71 -1.65 5.17 2.34
C ILE A 71 -0.46 5.17 1.37
N PHE A 72 -0.29 4.08 0.65
CA PHE A 72 0.76 3.91 -0.36
C PHE A 72 0.15 3.40 -1.66
N SER A 73 0.81 3.67 -2.78
CA SER A 73 0.44 3.04 -4.06
C SER A 73 0.71 1.53 -3.97
N ALA A 74 -0.24 0.72 -4.44
CA ALA A 74 -0.06 -0.73 -4.51
C ALA A 74 1.18 -1.13 -5.34
N ALA A 75 1.55 -0.31 -6.34
CA ALA A 75 2.72 -0.54 -7.18
C ALA A 75 4.06 -0.32 -6.44
N GLU A 76 4.04 0.48 -5.37
CA GLU A 76 5.21 0.77 -4.54
C GLU A 76 5.46 -0.31 -3.48
N LEU A 77 4.49 -1.19 -3.22
CA LEU A 77 4.57 -2.15 -2.12
C LEU A 77 5.07 -3.52 -2.58
N GLU A 78 5.87 -4.17 -1.73
CA GLU A 78 6.17 -5.60 -1.82
C GLU A 78 5.27 -6.36 -0.84
N LEU A 79 4.08 -6.75 -1.29
CA LEU A 79 3.16 -7.55 -0.49
C LEU A 79 3.53 -9.03 -0.67
N SER A 80 4.13 -9.65 0.35
CA SER A 80 4.63 -11.03 0.26
C SER A 80 3.50 -12.07 0.38
N GLU A 81 3.52 -13.08 -0.49
CA GLU A 81 2.77 -14.32 -0.28
C GLU A 81 3.44 -15.10 0.86
N VAL A 82 2.92 -14.97 2.09
CA VAL A 82 3.19 -15.98 3.13
C VAL A 82 2.45 -17.28 2.81
#